data_AF-A0A1B9GA73-F1
#
_entry.id   AF-A0A1B9GA73-F1
#
_cell.length_a   1.000
_cell.length_b   1.000
_cell.length_c   1.000
_cell.angle_alpha   90.00
_cell.angle_beta   90.00
_cell.angle_gamma   90.00
#
_symmetry.space_group_name_H-M   'P 1'
#
loop_
_entity.id
_entity.type
_entity.pdbx_description
1 polymer ?
#
loop_
_entity_poly.entity_id
_entity_poly.type
_entity_poly.pdbx_seq_one_letter_code
_entity_poly.pdbx_strand_id
1 'polypeptide(L)'
;MSQTHHVRSTNLHRLFIQSMLSRRAIKEDVALEMYKRAVGACQAHDDTFRPLHDTTLRGFRTFITDVSDILHDLGMEVVLGQEQSGTGKSWVVLRNTDPSEVALQATDYTPLEIDYYRRVVKEIIESYPANSISHNQATSIVSELEGTMAKHVAESLLESLCSRGWLLRSKRRRYVLGVRAIAELETYLKQQFEDYMQNCKQCKRVMLDGVCCSKEGCEAHFHSYCYTSLLKLPRPACPECKSKFSEYEPTPIGEKAVSRAEDDFRGLRKKRKRPSAAQKGKGKSRAGEDGDGDGDTDEDDELEDEEGEGGESGFIDKAGPSGWKVDSTSRRRSVVPETQYLDDEAEDDDDEEEQSATQRRKSRR
;
A
#
# COMPACT_ATOMS: atom_id res chain seq x y z
N MET A 1 7.14 29.07 -29.69
CA MET A 1 8.37 29.10 -28.89
C MET A 1 7.95 29.25 -27.44
N SER A 2 7.77 28.13 -26.73
CA SER A 2 7.38 28.16 -25.32
C SER A 2 8.64 28.54 -24.52
N GLN A 3 8.64 29.71 -23.88
CA GLN A 3 9.70 30.04 -22.93
C GLN A 3 9.55 29.10 -21.75
N THR A 4 10.44 28.12 -21.63
CA THR A 4 10.59 27.31 -20.42
C THR A 4 10.96 28.26 -19.29
N HIS A 5 10.02 28.46 -18.36
CA HIS A 5 10.26 29.22 -17.14
C HIS A 5 11.20 28.39 -16.25
N HIS A 6 12.51 28.52 -16.45
CA HIS A 6 13.48 27.88 -15.57
C HIS A 6 13.48 28.59 -14.22
N VAL A 7 12.83 27.96 -13.24
CA VAL A 7 12.94 28.36 -11.84
C VAL A 7 14.42 28.31 -11.44
N ARG A 8 14.97 29.44 -10.99
CA ARG A 8 16.34 29.49 -10.50
C ARG A 8 16.42 28.75 -9.16
N SER A 9 17.10 27.60 -9.17
CA SER A 9 17.33 26.81 -7.95
C SER A 9 18.07 27.60 -6.87
N THR A 10 17.55 27.56 -5.64
CA THR A 10 18.11 28.23 -4.44
C THR A 10 18.44 27.20 -3.35
N ASN A 11 19.11 27.63 -2.28
CA ASN A 11 19.38 26.77 -1.12
C ASN A 11 18.09 26.22 -0.47
N LEU A 12 16.99 26.98 -0.52
CA LEU A 12 15.68 26.51 -0.06
C LEU A 12 15.20 25.27 -0.83
N HIS A 13 15.33 25.28 -2.16
CA HIS A 13 15.00 24.13 -3.01
C HIS A 13 15.88 22.93 -2.65
N ARG A 14 17.20 23.14 -2.52
CA ARG A 14 18.16 22.06 -2.20
C ARG A 14 17.86 21.41 -0.85
N LEU A 15 17.60 22.22 0.19
CA LEU A 15 17.25 21.72 1.52
C LEU A 15 15.94 20.92 1.53
N PHE A 16 14.93 21.41 0.81
CA PHE A 16 13.66 20.70 0.71
C PHE A 16 13.79 19.39 -0.08
N ILE A 17 14.49 19.41 -1.22
CA ILE A 17 14.77 18.21 -2.03
C ILE A 17 15.54 17.18 -1.21
N GLN A 18 16.59 17.58 -0.47
CA GLN A 18 17.35 16.67 0.40
C GLN A 18 16.44 16.02 1.44
N SER A 19 15.52 16.79 2.00
CA SER A 19 14.54 16.30 2.96
C SER A 19 13.57 15.29 2.34
N MET A 20 13.15 15.51 1.11
CA MET A 20 12.30 14.60 0.33
C MET A 20 13.04 13.34 -0.12
N LEU A 21 14.32 13.42 -0.50
CA LEU A 21 15.14 12.26 -0.83
C LEU A 21 15.28 11.30 0.36
N SER A 22 15.33 11.84 1.59
CA SER A 22 15.42 11.03 2.81
C SER A 22 14.10 10.37 3.21
N ARG A 23 12.94 11.00 2.94
CA ARG A 23 11.63 10.54 3.44
C ARG A 23 10.73 9.93 2.37
N ARG A 24 10.89 10.35 1.12
CA ARG A 24 10.15 9.96 -0.10
C ARG A 24 8.66 10.31 -0.11
N ALA A 25 7.94 10.07 0.97
CA ALA A 25 6.53 10.44 1.12
C ALA A 25 6.25 10.96 2.53
N ILE A 26 5.54 12.06 2.64
CA ILE A 26 5.18 12.69 3.92
C ILE A 26 3.79 13.32 3.84
N LYS A 27 3.08 13.44 4.97
CA LYS A 27 1.81 14.17 5.05
C LYS A 27 2.02 15.65 4.69
N GLU A 28 1.05 16.27 4.03
CA GLU A 28 1.17 17.63 3.47
C GLU A 28 1.39 18.71 4.54
N ASP A 29 0.76 18.56 5.70
CA ASP A 29 0.93 19.43 6.87
C ASP A 29 2.36 19.38 7.43
N VAL A 30 2.93 18.16 7.54
CA VAL A 30 4.32 17.95 7.93
C VAL A 30 5.27 18.54 6.89
N ALA A 31 4.98 18.36 5.61
CA ALA A 31 5.77 18.92 4.52
C ALA A 31 5.78 20.46 4.52
N LEU A 32 4.62 21.07 4.78
CA LEU A 32 4.48 22.52 4.95
C LEU A 32 5.30 23.02 6.14
N GLU A 33 5.29 22.30 7.26
CA GLU A 33 6.09 22.65 8.42
C GLU A 33 7.60 22.52 8.15
N MET A 34 8.01 21.50 7.39
CA MET A 34 9.40 21.37 6.93
C MET A 34 9.81 22.52 6.00
N TYR A 35 8.92 22.95 5.10
CA TYR A 35 9.14 24.11 4.25
C TYR A 35 9.36 25.39 5.07
N LYS A 36 8.50 25.65 6.07
CA LYS A 36 8.67 26.79 7.00
C LYS A 36 10.02 26.78 7.71
N ARG A 37 10.45 25.61 8.20
CA ARG A 37 11.76 25.46 8.86
C ARG A 37 12.91 25.68 7.89
N ALA A 38 12.79 25.21 6.64
CA ALA A 38 13.79 25.44 5.62
C ALA A 38 13.90 26.93 5.26
N VAL A 39 12.78 27.65 5.18
CA VAL A 39 12.77 29.12 5.01
C VAL A 39 13.51 29.79 6.17
N GLY A 40 13.19 29.44 7.42
CA GLY A 40 13.87 29.99 8.59
C GLY A 40 15.38 29.70 8.62
N ALA A 41 15.80 28.50 8.22
CA ALA A 41 17.20 28.13 8.12
C ALA A 41 17.94 28.94 7.04
N CYS A 42 17.31 29.18 5.88
CA CYS A 42 17.89 30.04 4.85
C CYS A 42 18.03 31.49 5.33
N GLN A 43 17.03 32.02 6.06
CA GLN A 43 17.08 33.37 6.61
C GLN A 43 18.15 33.52 7.70
N ALA A 44 18.33 32.52 8.56
CA ALA A 44 19.39 32.53 9.57
C ALA A 44 20.81 32.46 8.97
N HIS A 45 20.95 31.95 7.75
CA HIS A 45 22.21 31.91 7.01
C HIS A 45 22.46 33.18 6.20
N ASP A 46 21.39 33.79 5.67
CA ASP A 46 21.40 35.01 4.85
C ASP A 46 20.17 35.87 5.17
N ASP A 47 20.37 36.96 5.93
CA ASP A 47 19.32 37.89 6.35
C ASP A 47 18.63 38.60 5.17
N THR A 48 19.25 38.62 3.99
CA THR A 48 18.68 39.21 2.77
C THR A 48 17.79 38.23 2.01
N PHE A 49 17.83 36.94 2.36
CA PHE A 49 17.04 35.91 1.70
C PHE A 49 15.54 36.15 1.88
N ARG A 50 14.81 36.14 0.76
CA ARG A 50 13.34 36.18 0.74
C ARG A 50 12.84 35.00 -0.09
N PRO A 51 11.95 34.15 0.47
CA PRO A 51 11.36 33.08 -0.31
C PRO A 51 10.46 33.66 -1.39
N LEU A 52 10.43 33.03 -2.57
CA LEU A 52 9.56 33.45 -3.67
C LEU A 52 8.08 33.27 -3.33
N HIS A 53 7.78 32.22 -2.57
CA HIS A 53 6.43 31.87 -2.15
C HIS A 53 6.27 32.06 -0.65
N ASP A 54 5.05 32.39 -0.24
CA ASP A 54 4.71 32.54 1.18
C ASP A 54 4.73 31.19 1.91
N THR A 55 4.77 31.24 3.24
CA THR A 55 4.71 30.06 4.12
C THR A 55 3.28 29.56 4.37
N THR A 56 2.32 29.92 3.52
CA THR A 56 0.96 29.37 3.56
C THR A 56 0.88 28.06 2.79
N LEU A 57 -0.21 27.32 2.95
CA LEU A 57 -0.44 26.11 2.18
C LEU A 57 -0.45 26.37 0.67
N ARG A 58 -0.97 27.53 0.24
CA ARG A 58 -1.02 27.90 -1.18
C ARG A 58 0.38 28.16 -1.73
N GLY A 59 1.17 29.00 -1.06
CA GLY A 59 2.54 29.28 -1.45
C GLY A 59 3.41 28.03 -1.45
N PHE A 60 3.24 27.16 -0.45
CA PHE A 60 3.93 25.88 -0.41
C PHE A 60 3.59 24.96 -1.59
N ARG A 61 2.32 24.86 -1.99
CA ARG A 61 1.93 24.07 -3.18
C ARG A 61 2.57 24.62 -4.46
N THR A 62 2.65 25.94 -4.60
CA THR A 62 3.36 26.56 -5.74
C THR A 62 4.87 26.29 -5.68
N PHE A 63 5.48 26.34 -4.49
CA PHE A 63 6.88 25.95 -4.30
C PHE A 63 7.14 24.47 -4.65
N ILE A 64 6.21 23.56 -4.38
CA ILE A 64 6.36 22.15 -4.79
C ILE A 64 6.40 22.03 -6.32
N THR A 65 5.58 22.80 -7.04
CA THR A 65 5.63 22.85 -8.51
C THR A 65 7.02 23.28 -8.98
N ASP A 66 7.58 24.34 -8.40
CA ASP A 66 8.94 24.82 -8.69
C ASP A 66 10.01 23.73 -8.45
N VAL A 67 9.88 22.99 -7.34
CA VAL A 67 10.76 21.85 -7.04
C VAL A 67 10.63 20.74 -8.08
N SER A 68 9.39 20.45 -8.50
CA SER A 68 9.11 19.45 -9.53
C SER A 68 9.73 19.82 -10.87
N ASP A 69 9.63 21.10 -11.27
CA ASP A 69 10.24 21.61 -12.50
C ASP A 69 11.77 21.50 -12.48
N ILE A 70 12.40 21.74 -11.32
CA ILE A 70 13.86 21.57 -11.15
C ILE A 70 14.28 20.10 -11.27
N LEU A 71 13.44 19.17 -10.81
CA LEU A 71 13.74 17.73 -10.82
C LEU A 71 13.38 17.04 -12.15
N HIS A 72 12.63 17.70 -13.02
CA HIS A 72 12.09 17.13 -14.25
C HIS A 72 13.18 16.51 -15.15
N ASP A 73 14.31 17.20 -15.35
CA ASP A 73 15.43 16.73 -16.16
C ASP A 73 16.13 15.49 -15.57
N LEU A 74 15.89 15.19 -14.30
CA LEU A 74 16.40 13.99 -13.61
C LEU A 74 15.40 12.83 -13.62
N GLY A 75 14.27 12.97 -14.33
CA GLY A 75 13.21 11.97 -14.31
C GLY A 75 12.58 11.83 -12.92
N MET A 76 12.57 12.90 -12.13
CA MET A 76 11.93 12.92 -10.81
C MET A 76 10.95 14.07 -10.72
N GLU A 77 9.95 13.94 -9.88
CA GLU A 77 8.94 14.96 -9.71
C GLU A 77 8.34 14.89 -8.30
N VAL A 78 7.81 16.01 -7.80
CA VAL A 78 7.13 16.04 -6.50
C VAL A 78 5.65 16.26 -6.72
N VAL A 79 4.85 15.28 -6.34
CA VAL A 79 3.39 15.27 -6.56
C VAL A 79 2.61 15.29 -5.25
N LEU A 80 1.37 15.74 -5.34
CA LEU A 80 0.39 15.56 -4.27
C LEU A 80 -0.34 14.23 -4.44
N GLY A 81 -0.23 13.37 -3.42
CA GLY A 81 -0.99 12.14 -3.28
C GLY A 81 -2.14 12.29 -2.29
N GLN A 82 -3.08 11.36 -2.32
CA GLN A 82 -4.13 11.24 -1.30
C GLN A 82 -4.18 9.82 -0.77
N GLU A 83 -4.34 9.71 0.54
CA GLU A 83 -4.68 8.45 1.18
C GLU A 83 -5.99 7.90 0.63
N GLN A 84 -6.05 6.58 0.40
CA GLN A 84 -7.25 5.95 -0.17
C GLN A 84 -8.34 5.77 0.89
N SER A 85 -7.95 5.49 2.13
CA SER A 85 -8.83 5.30 3.27
C SER A 85 -9.25 6.63 3.92
N GLY A 86 -10.37 6.57 4.64
CA GLY A 86 -10.83 7.67 5.51
C GLY A 86 -11.12 8.97 4.76
N THR A 87 -10.61 10.09 5.30
CA THR A 87 -10.90 11.45 4.81
C THR A 87 -10.06 11.87 3.60
N GLY A 88 -9.18 11.02 3.07
CA GLY A 88 -8.31 11.35 1.93
C GLY A 88 -7.25 12.40 2.26
N LYS A 89 -6.56 12.24 3.40
CA LYS A 89 -5.49 13.14 3.85
C LYS A 89 -4.45 13.30 2.74
N SER A 90 -3.98 14.52 2.53
CA SER A 90 -3.00 14.85 1.48
C SER A 90 -1.57 14.46 1.88
N TRP A 91 -0.82 13.99 0.90
CA TRP A 91 0.59 13.65 1.02
C TRP A 91 1.40 14.36 -0.06
N VAL A 92 2.66 14.63 0.23
CA VAL A 92 3.67 15.06 -0.73
C VAL A 92 4.58 13.87 -1.00
N VAL A 93 4.68 13.47 -2.27
CA VAL A 93 5.43 12.28 -2.70
C VAL A 93 6.47 12.69 -3.73
N LEU A 94 7.72 12.30 -3.49
CA LEU A 94 8.79 12.37 -4.49
C LEU A 94 8.73 11.10 -5.35
N ARG A 95 8.28 11.26 -6.59
CA ARG A 95 8.12 10.18 -7.56
C ARG A 95 9.29 10.14 -8.53
N ASN A 96 9.71 8.92 -8.87
CA ASN A 96 10.55 8.67 -10.04
C ASN A 96 9.65 8.41 -11.26
N THR A 97 9.85 9.16 -12.34
CA THR A 97 9.13 9.02 -13.60
C THR A 97 9.90 8.26 -14.66
N ASP A 98 11.20 8.00 -14.43
CA ASP A 98 12.05 7.27 -15.37
C ASP A 98 11.97 5.75 -15.10
N PRO A 99 11.48 4.95 -16.08
CA PRO A 99 11.46 3.50 -15.98
C PRO A 99 12.81 2.84 -16.34
N SER A 100 13.90 3.61 -16.52
CA SER A 100 15.19 3.08 -16.97
C SER A 100 15.81 2.04 -16.05
N GLU A 101 16.66 1.18 -16.62
CA GLU A 101 17.43 0.17 -15.88
C GLU A 101 18.35 0.79 -14.82
N VAL A 102 18.82 2.02 -15.05
CA VAL A 102 19.59 2.80 -14.07
C VAL A 102 18.74 3.13 -12.83
N ALA A 103 17.45 3.45 -13.01
CA ALA A 103 16.53 3.64 -11.89
C ALA A 103 16.30 2.33 -11.10
N LEU A 104 16.31 1.18 -11.76
CA LEU A 104 16.23 -0.13 -11.12
C LEU A 104 17.52 -0.50 -10.35
N GLN A 105 18.67 0.03 -10.74
CA GLN A 105 19.93 -0.19 -10.00
C GLN A 105 20.07 0.72 -8.77
N ALA A 106 19.26 1.78 -8.69
CA ALA A 106 19.27 2.73 -7.57
C ALA A 106 18.41 2.28 -6.36
N THR A 107 17.79 1.10 -6.41
CA THR A 107 17.03 0.57 -5.28
C THR A 107 17.92 -0.19 -4.30
N ASP A 108 17.61 -0.06 -3.00
CA ASP A 108 18.28 -0.80 -1.92
C ASP A 108 17.83 -2.28 -1.84
N TYR A 109 16.87 -2.70 -2.67
CA TYR A 109 16.31 -4.05 -2.68
C TYR A 109 16.97 -4.94 -3.70
N THR A 110 17.19 -6.20 -3.31
CA THR A 110 17.67 -7.25 -4.20
C THR A 110 16.61 -7.64 -5.23
N PRO A 111 17.00 -8.26 -6.36
CA PRO A 111 16.04 -8.75 -7.36
C PRO A 111 14.97 -9.68 -6.77
N LEU A 112 15.33 -10.53 -5.82
CA LEU A 112 14.40 -11.44 -5.15
C LEU A 112 13.40 -10.70 -4.25
N GLU A 113 13.85 -9.68 -3.51
CA GLU A 113 12.97 -8.81 -2.71
C GLU A 113 12.00 -8.01 -3.61
N ILE A 114 12.46 -7.58 -4.80
CA ILE A 114 11.62 -6.92 -5.81
C ILE A 114 10.58 -7.89 -6.36
N ASP A 115 10.95 -9.14 -6.71
CA ASP A 115 9.98 -10.15 -7.18
C ASP A 115 8.93 -10.45 -6.11
N TYR A 116 9.34 -10.62 -4.86
CA TYR A 116 8.42 -10.77 -3.73
C TYR A 116 7.44 -9.60 -3.63
N TYR A 117 7.93 -8.36 -3.69
CA TYR A 117 7.06 -7.18 -3.64
C TYR A 117 6.08 -7.14 -4.82
N ARG A 118 6.51 -7.49 -6.04
CA ARG A 118 5.61 -7.55 -7.22
C ARG A 118 4.49 -8.55 -7.01
N ARG A 119 4.76 -9.70 -6.39
CA ARG A 119 3.73 -10.71 -6.06
C ARG A 119 2.79 -10.22 -4.96
N VAL A 120 3.30 -9.54 -3.93
CA VAL A 120 2.47 -8.88 -2.90
C VAL A 120 1.54 -7.86 -3.54
N VAL A 121 2.04 -6.99 -4.42
CA VAL A 121 1.22 -6.01 -5.16
C VAL A 121 0.14 -6.71 -5.98
N LYS A 122 0.50 -7.76 -6.72
CA LYS A 122 -0.45 -8.56 -7.50
C LYS A 122 -1.58 -9.12 -6.62
N GLU A 123 -1.24 -9.82 -5.54
CA GLU A 123 -2.23 -10.42 -4.65
C GLU A 123 -3.13 -9.36 -3.99
N ILE A 124 -2.60 -8.18 -3.66
CA ILE A 124 -3.39 -7.04 -3.17
C ILE A 124 -4.40 -6.61 -4.24
N ILE A 125 -3.99 -6.36 -5.48
CA ILE A 125 -4.88 -5.85 -6.53
C ILE A 125 -5.92 -6.90 -6.97
N GLU A 126 -5.51 -8.16 -7.12
CA GLU A 126 -6.40 -9.26 -7.53
C GLU A 126 -7.38 -9.68 -6.41
N SER A 127 -7.17 -9.22 -5.17
CA SER A 127 -8.08 -9.47 -4.04
C SER A 127 -9.38 -8.67 -4.06
N TYR A 128 -9.63 -7.88 -5.13
CA TYR A 128 -10.87 -7.12 -5.30
C TYR A 128 -12.13 -7.95 -4.91
N PRO A 129 -13.06 -7.38 -4.12
CA PRO A 129 -13.14 -5.98 -3.68
C PRO A 129 -12.29 -5.62 -2.46
N ALA A 130 -11.54 -6.56 -1.88
CA ALA A 130 -10.79 -6.33 -0.64
C ALA A 130 -9.60 -5.38 -0.79
N ASN A 131 -8.97 -5.37 -1.97
CA ASN A 131 -7.75 -4.62 -2.31
C ASN A 131 -6.71 -4.62 -1.18
N SER A 132 -6.58 -5.76 -0.51
CA SER A 132 -5.79 -5.96 0.70
C SER A 132 -5.55 -7.45 0.90
N ILE A 133 -4.43 -7.81 1.54
CA ILE A 133 -4.13 -9.20 1.92
C ILE A 133 -3.77 -9.31 3.40
N SER A 134 -4.09 -10.42 4.05
CA SER A 134 -3.71 -10.64 5.44
C SER A 134 -2.21 -10.91 5.59
N HIS A 135 -1.70 -10.75 6.81
CA HIS A 135 -0.30 -11.03 7.12
C HIS A 135 0.11 -12.47 6.73
N ASN A 136 -0.76 -13.44 7.00
CA ASN A 136 -0.52 -14.84 6.66
C ASN A 136 -0.48 -15.08 5.14
N GLN A 137 -1.29 -14.36 4.36
CA GLN A 137 -1.23 -14.42 2.90
C GLN A 137 0.10 -13.84 2.40
N ALA A 138 0.48 -12.67 2.90
CA ALA A 138 1.72 -12.01 2.52
C ALA A 138 2.97 -12.86 2.82
N THR A 139 3.04 -13.50 4.00
CA THR A 139 4.18 -14.36 4.36
C THR A 139 4.19 -15.69 3.61
N SER A 140 3.04 -16.19 3.16
CA SER A 140 2.94 -17.39 2.34
C SER A 140 3.44 -17.21 0.90
N ILE A 141 3.49 -15.98 0.36
CA ILE A 141 3.96 -15.70 -1.02
C ILE A 141 5.41 -16.17 -1.25
N VAL A 142 6.22 -16.29 -0.20
CA VAL A 142 7.61 -16.77 -0.31
C VAL A 142 7.72 -18.14 -0.98
N SER A 143 6.71 -19.00 -0.85
CA SER A 143 6.72 -20.34 -1.46
C SER A 143 6.54 -20.32 -2.99
N GLU A 144 6.14 -19.18 -3.55
CA GLU A 144 5.93 -19.04 -4.99
C GLU A 144 7.17 -18.49 -5.71
N LEU A 145 8.15 -17.96 -4.95
CA LEU A 145 9.37 -17.39 -5.50
C LEU A 145 10.24 -18.47 -6.15
N GLU A 146 10.93 -18.10 -7.23
CA GLU A 146 11.91 -18.99 -7.87
C GLU A 146 13.21 -19.10 -7.03
N GLY A 147 13.44 -18.17 -6.10
CA GLY A 147 14.56 -18.18 -5.16
C GLY A 147 14.14 -18.49 -3.72
N THR A 148 15.12 -18.79 -2.87
CA THR A 148 14.86 -19.10 -1.45
C THR A 148 14.80 -17.82 -0.62
N MET A 149 13.64 -17.56 -0.02
CA MET A 149 13.45 -16.49 0.98
C MET A 149 12.77 -17.09 2.22
N ALA A 150 13.39 -16.96 3.39
CA ALA A 150 12.78 -17.38 4.64
C ALA A 150 11.64 -16.44 5.07
N LYS A 151 10.61 -16.96 5.75
CA LYS A 151 9.43 -16.17 6.16
C LYS A 151 9.79 -14.95 7.02
N HIS A 152 10.71 -15.10 7.98
CA HIS A 152 11.15 -13.98 8.83
C HIS A 152 11.84 -12.86 8.03
N VAL A 153 12.51 -13.19 6.92
CA VAL A 153 13.09 -12.21 6.00
C VAL A 153 11.99 -11.47 5.27
N ALA A 154 10.95 -12.17 4.80
CA ALA A 154 9.78 -11.54 4.19
C ALA A 154 9.02 -10.63 5.15
N GLU A 155 8.86 -11.03 6.42
CA GLU A 155 8.26 -10.19 7.46
C GLU A 155 9.05 -8.89 7.68
N SER A 156 10.38 -9.00 7.80
CA SER A 156 11.28 -7.85 7.92
C SER A 156 11.21 -6.94 6.69
N LEU A 157 11.08 -7.52 5.50
CA LEU A 157 10.90 -6.78 4.25
C LEU A 157 9.54 -6.06 4.21
N LEU A 158 8.45 -6.70 4.63
CA LEU A 158 7.12 -6.08 4.73
C LEU A 158 7.15 -4.88 5.69
N GLU A 159 7.83 -4.98 6.82
CA GLU A 159 8.00 -3.85 7.74
C GLU A 159 8.82 -2.71 7.11
N SER A 160 9.89 -3.04 6.39
CA SER A 160 10.68 -2.06 5.64
C SER A 160 9.82 -1.37 4.57
N LEU A 161 9.02 -2.12 3.81
CA LEU A 161 8.11 -1.61 2.79
C LEU A 161 7.05 -0.69 3.39
N CYS A 162 6.51 -1.04 4.56
CA CYS A 162 5.64 -0.16 5.32
C CYS A 162 6.35 1.14 5.70
N SER A 163 7.48 1.05 6.39
CA SER A 163 8.23 2.23 6.85
C SER A 163 8.57 3.19 5.71
N ARG A 164 8.86 2.67 4.52
CA ARG A 164 9.22 3.45 3.32
C ARG A 164 8.01 3.93 2.50
N GLY A 165 6.80 3.67 2.97
CA GLY A 165 5.52 4.14 2.41
C GLY A 165 5.00 3.33 1.22
N TRP A 166 5.63 2.20 0.89
CA TRP A 166 5.20 1.32 -0.21
C TRP A 166 3.93 0.55 0.15
N LEU A 167 3.84 0.09 1.40
CA LEU A 167 2.66 -0.57 1.95
C LEU A 167 2.14 0.21 3.15
N LEU A 168 0.88 0.01 3.49
CA LEU A 168 0.33 0.35 4.80
C LEU A 168 -0.18 -0.93 5.45
N ARG A 169 -0.06 -1.01 6.77
CA ARG A 169 -0.55 -2.14 7.56
C ARG A 169 -1.74 -1.67 8.41
N SER A 170 -2.89 -2.28 8.19
CA SER A 170 -4.11 -1.98 8.95
C SER A 170 -4.06 -2.53 10.38
N LYS A 171 -5.02 -2.12 11.21
CA LYS A 171 -5.23 -2.68 12.56
C LYS A 171 -5.53 -4.19 12.52
N ARG A 172 -6.18 -4.69 11.45
CA ARG A 172 -6.41 -6.14 11.23
C ARG A 172 -5.18 -6.86 10.66
N ARG A 173 -4.00 -6.22 10.66
CA ARG A 173 -2.75 -6.77 10.12
C ARG A 173 -2.87 -7.15 8.64
N ARG A 174 -3.68 -6.40 7.89
CA ARG A 174 -3.76 -6.51 6.43
C ARG A 174 -2.85 -5.48 5.77
N TYR A 175 -2.28 -5.85 4.64
CA TYR A 175 -1.44 -4.97 3.83
C TYR A 175 -2.25 -4.39 2.67
N VAL A 176 -2.14 -3.08 2.49
CA VAL A 176 -2.68 -2.32 1.35
C VAL A 176 -1.55 -1.53 0.69
N LEU A 177 -1.73 -1.08 -0.55
CA LEU A 177 -0.77 -0.20 -1.19
C LEU A 177 -0.74 1.16 -0.49
N GLY A 178 0.46 1.63 -0.16
CA GLY A 178 0.67 2.96 0.40
C GLY A 178 0.54 4.07 -0.65
N VAL A 179 0.38 5.30 -0.17
CA VAL A 179 0.20 6.48 -1.04
C VAL A 179 1.37 6.67 -2.00
N ARG A 180 2.60 6.36 -1.54
CA ARG A 180 3.80 6.38 -2.37
C ARG A 180 3.71 5.37 -3.51
N ALA A 181 3.35 4.12 -3.20
CA ALA A 181 3.23 3.06 -4.20
C ALA A 181 2.20 3.43 -5.27
N ILE A 182 1.04 3.96 -4.87
CA ILE A 182 -0.01 4.37 -5.81
C ILE A 182 0.49 5.51 -6.70
N ALA A 183 1.15 6.52 -6.14
CA ALA A 183 1.63 7.67 -6.90
C ALA A 183 2.78 7.29 -7.87
N GLU A 184 3.75 6.49 -7.41
CA GLU A 184 4.92 6.08 -8.20
C GLU A 184 4.58 5.01 -9.24
N LEU A 185 3.73 4.03 -8.89
CA LEU A 185 3.47 2.86 -9.73
C LEU A 185 2.17 2.99 -10.54
N GLU A 186 1.51 4.14 -10.55
CA GLU A 186 0.19 4.31 -11.20
C GLU A 186 0.17 3.77 -12.65
N THR A 187 1.18 4.12 -13.45
CA THR A 187 1.31 3.68 -14.84
C THR A 187 1.46 2.15 -14.92
N TYR A 188 2.32 1.57 -14.09
CA TYR A 188 2.53 0.13 -14.03
C TYR A 188 1.24 -0.60 -13.62
N LEU A 189 0.56 -0.13 -12.58
CA LEU A 189 -0.66 -0.73 -12.07
C LEU A 189 -1.78 -0.74 -13.12
N LYS A 190 -1.97 0.37 -13.83
CA LYS A 190 -2.98 0.46 -14.90
C LYS A 190 -2.68 -0.47 -16.08
N GLN A 191 -1.41 -0.61 -16.46
CA GLN A 191 -1.02 -1.47 -17.57
C GLN A 191 -1.10 -2.95 -17.22
N GLN A 192 -0.69 -3.33 -16.01
CA GLN A 192 -0.60 -4.73 -15.62
C GLN A 192 -1.92 -5.30 -15.09
N PHE A 193 -2.76 -4.47 -14.50
CA PHE A 193 -3.97 -4.91 -13.78
C PHE A 193 -5.23 -4.17 -14.25
N GLU A 194 -5.31 -3.79 -15.53
CA GLU A 194 -6.41 -3.00 -16.11
C GLU A 194 -7.80 -3.50 -15.67
N ASP A 195 -8.03 -4.82 -15.67
CA ASP A 195 -9.30 -5.46 -15.30
C ASP A 195 -9.71 -5.25 -13.82
N TYR A 196 -8.76 -4.95 -12.93
CA TYR A 196 -8.99 -4.77 -11.50
C TYR A 196 -8.95 -3.31 -11.07
N MET A 197 -8.42 -2.42 -11.91
CA MET A 197 -8.18 -1.03 -11.57
C MET A 197 -9.44 -0.18 -11.76
N GLN A 198 -10.01 0.26 -10.64
CA GLN A 198 -11.17 1.13 -10.66
C GLN A 198 -10.77 2.60 -10.58
N ASN A 199 -11.48 3.46 -11.32
CA ASN A 199 -11.34 4.91 -11.20
C ASN A 199 -12.58 5.50 -10.50
N CYS A 200 -12.32 6.39 -9.54
CA CYS A 200 -13.39 7.14 -8.90
C CYS A 200 -14.14 7.98 -9.95
N LYS A 201 -15.46 7.84 -10.04
CA LYS A 201 -16.27 8.59 -11.01
C LYS A 201 -16.35 10.09 -10.69
N GLN A 202 -16.02 10.51 -9.47
CA GLN A 202 -15.98 11.92 -9.05
C GLN A 202 -14.63 12.59 -9.37
N CYS A 203 -13.52 12.08 -8.85
CA CYS A 203 -12.20 12.71 -9.01
C CYS A 203 -11.39 12.18 -10.21
N LYS A 204 -11.86 11.11 -10.87
CA LYS A 204 -11.24 10.42 -12.01
C LYS A 204 -9.89 9.75 -11.72
N ARG A 205 -9.43 9.74 -10.46
CA ARG A 205 -8.19 9.08 -10.03
C ARG A 205 -8.45 7.60 -9.73
N VAL A 206 -7.37 6.81 -9.76
CA VAL A 206 -7.34 5.42 -9.31
C VAL A 206 -7.90 5.32 -7.89
N MET A 207 -8.70 4.28 -7.65
CA MET A 207 -9.36 4.00 -6.39
C MET A 207 -9.13 2.54 -5.99
N LEU A 208 -8.57 2.35 -4.79
CA LEU A 208 -8.40 1.03 -4.16
C LEU A 208 -9.23 0.86 -2.87
N ASP A 209 -9.72 1.95 -2.28
CA ASP A 209 -10.57 1.95 -1.10
C ASP A 209 -11.71 2.98 -1.29
N GLY A 210 -12.92 2.61 -0.89
CA GLY A 210 -14.09 3.46 -1.09
C GLY A 210 -15.40 2.69 -1.09
N VAL A 211 -16.28 3.05 -2.02
CA VAL A 211 -17.59 2.42 -2.21
C VAL A 211 -17.91 2.25 -3.70
N CYS A 212 -18.73 1.26 -4.02
CA CYS A 212 -19.31 1.08 -5.34
C CYS A 212 -20.84 1.16 -5.29
N CYS A 213 -21.43 1.68 -6.37
CA CYS A 213 -22.87 1.84 -6.49
C CYS A 213 -23.57 0.48 -6.58
N SER A 214 -24.55 0.23 -5.71
CA SER A 214 -25.23 -1.07 -5.62
C SER A 214 -26.46 -1.21 -6.53
N LYS A 215 -26.74 -0.22 -7.37
CA LYS A 215 -27.76 -0.33 -8.42
C LYS A 215 -27.31 -1.33 -9.47
N GLU A 216 -28.19 -2.28 -9.82
CA GLU A 216 -27.96 -3.27 -10.87
C GLU A 216 -27.53 -2.61 -12.19
N GLY A 217 -26.46 -3.13 -12.80
CA GLY A 217 -25.88 -2.63 -14.05
C GLY A 217 -25.04 -1.35 -13.91
N CYS A 218 -24.78 -0.86 -12.70
CA CYS A 218 -23.91 0.30 -12.48
C CYS A 218 -22.54 -0.09 -11.92
N GLU A 219 -21.47 0.28 -12.61
CA GLU A 219 -20.08 0.02 -12.20
C GLU A 219 -19.40 1.28 -11.64
N ALA A 220 -20.20 2.17 -11.05
CA ALA A 220 -19.69 3.43 -10.53
C ALA A 220 -18.97 3.22 -9.19
N HIS A 221 -17.73 3.67 -9.15
CA HIS A 221 -16.84 3.58 -8.00
C HIS A 221 -16.51 4.97 -7.46
N PHE A 222 -16.34 5.10 -6.15
CA PHE A 222 -16.01 6.36 -5.50
C PHE A 222 -15.05 6.14 -4.33
N HIS A 223 -14.02 6.98 -4.18
CA HIS A 223 -13.32 7.08 -2.89
C HIS A 223 -14.31 7.46 -1.79
N SER A 224 -14.04 7.02 -0.56
CA SER A 224 -14.86 7.35 0.62
C SER A 224 -15.10 8.86 0.76
N TYR A 225 -14.05 9.67 0.72
CA TYR A 225 -14.15 11.13 0.81
C TYR A 225 -14.89 11.78 -0.39
N CYS A 226 -14.80 11.20 -1.58
CA CYS A 226 -15.56 11.65 -2.75
C CYS A 226 -17.05 11.34 -2.59
N TYR A 227 -17.38 10.16 -2.07
CA TYR A 227 -18.75 9.78 -1.77
C TYR A 227 -19.36 10.68 -0.68
N THR A 228 -18.64 10.93 0.42
CA THR A 228 -19.07 11.88 1.46
C THR A 228 -19.32 13.28 0.88
N SER A 229 -18.52 13.71 -0.10
CA SER A 229 -18.72 14.99 -0.78
C SER A 229 -19.99 15.02 -1.64
N LEU A 230 -20.31 13.90 -2.31
CA LEU A 230 -21.55 13.74 -3.08
C LEU A 230 -22.80 13.75 -2.19
N LEU A 231 -22.72 13.18 -0.98
CA LEU A 231 -23.81 13.18 -0.01
C LEU A 231 -24.19 14.58 0.49
N LYS A 232 -23.28 15.55 0.42
CA LYS A 232 -23.54 16.95 0.80
C LYS A 232 -24.31 17.74 -0.26
N LEU A 233 -24.53 17.18 -1.45
CA LEU A 233 -25.30 17.85 -2.50
C LEU A 233 -26.79 17.90 -2.15
N PRO A 234 -27.55 18.91 -2.61
CA PRO A 234 -28.99 19.00 -2.34
C PRO A 234 -29.82 17.78 -2.80
N ARG A 235 -29.32 17.04 -3.80
CA ARG A 235 -29.93 15.79 -4.30
C ARG A 235 -28.85 14.73 -4.47
N PRO A 236 -28.49 13.97 -3.42
CA PRO A 236 -27.47 12.94 -3.49
C PRO A 236 -27.89 11.80 -4.41
N ALA A 237 -27.17 11.63 -5.51
CA ALA A 237 -27.41 10.58 -6.48
C ALA A 237 -26.11 10.16 -7.16
N CYS A 238 -26.07 8.92 -7.65
CA CYS A 238 -24.96 8.41 -8.43
C CYS A 238 -24.77 9.25 -9.71
N PRO A 239 -23.60 9.86 -9.94
CA PRO A 239 -23.35 10.64 -11.16
C PRO A 239 -23.47 9.83 -12.45
N GLU A 240 -23.30 8.52 -12.39
CA GLU A 240 -23.38 7.61 -13.54
C GLU A 240 -24.84 7.22 -13.85
N CYS A 241 -25.48 6.46 -12.96
CA CYS A 241 -26.80 5.85 -13.21
C CYS A 241 -27.99 6.66 -12.66
N LYS A 242 -27.72 7.81 -12.03
CA LYS A 242 -28.69 8.78 -11.48
C LYS A 242 -29.63 8.25 -10.38
N SER A 243 -29.42 7.03 -9.88
CA SER A 243 -30.18 6.54 -8.71
C SER A 243 -29.79 7.31 -7.45
N LYS A 244 -30.74 7.46 -6.53
CA LYS A 244 -30.46 8.05 -5.22
C LYS A 244 -29.67 7.07 -4.38
N PHE A 245 -28.66 7.56 -3.66
CA PHE A 245 -27.89 6.72 -2.75
C PHE A 245 -28.71 6.20 -1.56
N SER A 246 -29.80 6.88 -1.20
CA SER A 246 -30.73 6.43 -0.15
C SER A 246 -31.58 5.21 -0.55
N GLU A 247 -31.75 4.97 -1.84
CA GLU A 247 -32.53 3.83 -2.36
C GLU A 247 -31.62 2.62 -2.65
N TYR A 248 -30.36 2.89 -2.97
CA TYR A 248 -29.34 1.89 -3.27
C TYR A 248 -28.09 2.24 -2.47
N GLU A 249 -28.03 1.77 -1.23
CA GLU A 249 -26.91 2.01 -0.33
C GLU A 249 -25.63 1.40 -0.94
N PRO A 250 -24.56 2.20 -1.13
CA PRO A 250 -23.32 1.72 -1.74
C PRO A 250 -22.63 0.62 -0.94
N THR A 251 -22.07 -0.34 -1.64
CA THR A 251 -21.27 -1.42 -1.06
C THR A 251 -19.82 -0.99 -0.86
N PRO A 252 -19.18 -1.36 0.26
CA PRO A 252 -17.80 -0.98 0.55
C PRO A 252 -16.79 -1.67 -0.39
N ILE A 253 -15.69 -0.97 -0.66
CA ILE A 253 -14.49 -1.42 -1.37
C ILE A 253 -13.28 -1.18 -0.47
N GLY A 254 -12.29 -2.07 -0.54
CA GLY A 254 -11.14 -2.08 0.36
C GLY A 254 -11.32 -3.07 1.49
N GLU A 255 -10.55 -2.91 2.57
CA GLU A 255 -10.56 -3.82 3.71
C GLU A 255 -11.95 -3.98 4.35
N LYS A 256 -12.78 -2.93 4.28
CA LYS A 256 -14.17 -2.94 4.77
C LYS A 256 -15.10 -3.86 3.97
N ALA A 257 -14.70 -4.30 2.78
CA ALA A 257 -15.47 -5.21 1.94
C ALA A 257 -15.41 -6.67 2.40
N VAL A 258 -14.47 -7.02 3.28
CA VAL A 258 -14.25 -8.40 3.75
C VAL A 258 -14.49 -8.53 5.25
N SER A 259 -15.23 -9.59 5.63
CA SER A 259 -15.49 -9.93 7.03
C SER A 259 -14.20 -10.25 7.78
N ARG A 260 -14.15 -9.95 9.08
CA ARG A 260 -13.05 -10.37 9.97
C ARG A 260 -12.86 -11.89 10.00
N ALA A 261 -13.93 -12.66 9.83
CA ALA A 261 -13.85 -14.12 9.78
C ALA A 261 -13.00 -14.64 8.60
N GLU A 262 -12.87 -13.86 7.52
CA GLU A 262 -12.06 -14.25 6.36
C GLU A 262 -10.56 -14.06 6.57
N ASP A 263 -10.15 -13.34 7.62
CA ASP A 263 -8.73 -13.18 7.96
C ASP A 263 -8.12 -14.50 8.47
N ASP A 264 -8.94 -15.34 9.12
CA ASP A 264 -8.54 -16.62 9.73
C ASP A 264 -8.78 -17.83 8.80
N PHE A 265 -9.71 -17.72 7.82
CA PHE A 265 -10.12 -18.84 6.98
C PHE A 265 -9.20 -19.09 5.78
N ARG A 266 -8.16 -19.89 6.01
CA ARG A 266 -7.09 -20.26 5.07
C ARG A 266 -7.46 -21.20 3.89
N GLY A 267 -8.73 -21.38 3.52
CA GLY A 267 -9.15 -22.72 3.05
C GLY A 267 -9.74 -23.00 1.66
N LEU A 268 -10.32 -22.06 0.88
CA LEU A 268 -11.28 -22.50 -0.17
C LEU A 268 -11.19 -21.90 -1.58
N ARG A 269 -10.23 -21.01 -1.90
CA ARG A 269 -10.16 -20.39 -3.24
C ARG A 269 -9.43 -21.16 -4.35
N LYS A 270 -9.01 -22.42 -4.14
CA LYS A 270 -8.50 -23.31 -5.21
C LYS A 270 -9.46 -24.48 -5.51
N LYS A 271 -10.69 -24.22 -5.98
CA LYS A 271 -11.52 -25.24 -6.67
C LYS A 271 -12.74 -24.69 -7.41
N ARG A 272 -12.56 -23.84 -8.43
CA ARG A 272 -13.61 -23.60 -9.45
C ARG A 272 -13.05 -23.41 -10.86
N LYS A 273 -12.89 -24.53 -11.58
CA LYS A 273 -13.31 -24.66 -13.00
C LYS A 273 -13.77 -26.11 -13.25
N ARG A 274 -15.05 -26.24 -13.64
CA ARG A 274 -15.85 -27.44 -14.01
C ARG A 274 -15.67 -27.72 -15.54
N PRO A 275 -16.10 -28.85 -16.15
CA PRO A 275 -17.38 -29.52 -15.88
C PRO A 275 -17.44 -31.06 -15.92
N SER A 276 -18.61 -31.51 -15.46
CA SER A 276 -19.13 -32.88 -15.44
C SER A 276 -19.28 -33.49 -16.83
N ALA A 277 -18.87 -34.74 -16.97
CA ALA A 277 -19.42 -35.67 -17.96
C ALA A 277 -19.84 -36.95 -17.24
N ALA A 278 -21.05 -37.39 -17.53
CA ALA A 278 -21.75 -38.45 -16.84
C ALA A 278 -21.42 -39.85 -17.43
N GLN A 279 -21.32 -40.81 -16.51
CA GLN A 279 -22.00 -42.13 -16.55
C GLN A 279 -21.52 -43.24 -17.49
N LYS A 280 -20.99 -44.31 -16.87
CA LYS A 280 -21.23 -45.77 -17.05
C LYS A 280 -19.97 -46.51 -16.57
N GLY A 281 -19.96 -47.55 -15.75
CA GLY A 281 -20.99 -48.35 -15.10
C GLY A 281 -20.34 -49.60 -14.48
N LYS A 282 -21.00 -50.16 -13.46
CA LYS A 282 -21.00 -51.58 -12.99
C LYS A 282 -19.72 -52.26 -12.46
N GLY A 283 -19.88 -52.71 -11.20
CA GLY A 283 -19.42 -54.01 -10.66
C GLY A 283 -18.23 -53.89 -9.69
N LYS A 284 -18.09 -54.66 -8.60
CA LYS A 284 -18.87 -55.74 -7.98
C LYS A 284 -18.07 -56.16 -6.72
N SER A 285 -18.73 -56.41 -5.57
CA SER A 285 -18.25 -57.23 -4.39
C SER A 285 -17.00 -56.70 -3.63
N ARG A 286 -16.75 -56.92 -2.33
CA ARG A 286 -17.10 -57.99 -1.38
C ARG A 286 -16.81 -57.51 0.07
N ALA A 287 -17.32 -58.24 1.07
CA ALA A 287 -17.29 -58.00 2.52
C ALA A 287 -15.97 -58.36 3.24
N GLY A 288 -15.85 -57.96 4.52
CA GLY A 288 -14.89 -58.42 5.55
C GLY A 288 -14.26 -57.22 6.28
N GLU A 289 -14.69 -56.87 7.50
CA GLU A 289 -14.31 -57.38 8.84
C GLU A 289 -13.27 -56.48 9.54
N ASP A 290 -13.66 -56.11 10.76
CA ASP A 290 -13.02 -55.44 11.91
C ASP A 290 -11.48 -55.38 12.03
N GLY A 291 -11.01 -54.33 12.72
CA GLY A 291 -9.66 -54.26 13.30
C GLY A 291 -9.30 -52.89 13.86
N ASP A 292 -9.53 -52.69 15.17
CA ASP A 292 -8.84 -51.69 16.00
C ASP A 292 -7.32 -51.88 15.95
N GLY A 293 -6.57 -50.77 15.98
CA GLY A 293 -5.10 -50.79 16.01
C GLY A 293 -4.53 -49.39 16.19
N ASP A 294 -4.46 -48.98 17.45
CA ASP A 294 -3.69 -47.86 17.97
C ASP A 294 -2.18 -48.23 18.02
N GLY A 295 -1.31 -47.26 17.72
CA GLY A 295 0.16 -47.37 17.89
C GLY A 295 0.99 -46.95 16.66
N ASP A 296 1.67 -45.82 16.78
CA ASP A 296 3.14 -45.64 16.73
C ASP A 296 3.47 -44.17 16.37
N THR A 297 3.98 -43.39 17.33
CA THR A 297 5.41 -43.00 17.49
C THR A 297 5.90 -42.09 16.39
N ASP A 298 5.84 -40.77 16.63
CA ASP A 298 6.69 -39.82 15.92
C ASP A 298 8.02 -39.72 16.66
N GLU A 299 9.06 -40.16 15.97
CA GLU A 299 10.47 -40.11 16.37
C GLU A 299 10.97 -38.65 16.37
N ASP A 300 11.69 -38.31 17.44
CA ASP A 300 12.50 -37.09 17.56
C ASP A 300 13.70 -37.18 16.61
N ASP A 301 13.78 -36.29 15.61
CA ASP A 301 15.00 -36.08 14.83
C ASP A 301 15.77 -34.86 15.38
N GLU A 302 16.87 -35.19 16.06
CA GLU A 302 17.93 -34.30 16.50
C GLU A 302 18.62 -33.64 15.28
N LEU A 303 18.76 -32.31 15.30
CA LEU A 303 19.54 -31.58 14.31
C LEU A 303 20.99 -31.47 14.78
N GLU A 304 21.91 -32.13 14.05
CA GLU A 304 23.35 -31.95 14.17
C GLU A 304 23.78 -30.64 13.47
N ASP A 305 24.50 -29.80 14.21
CA ASP A 305 25.19 -28.61 13.73
C ASP A 305 26.44 -29.00 12.93
N GLU A 306 26.49 -28.68 11.62
CA GLU A 306 27.74 -28.70 10.85
C GLU A 306 28.32 -27.28 10.72
N GLU A 307 29.45 -27.07 11.39
CA GLU A 307 30.36 -25.95 11.17
C GLU A 307 31.11 -26.13 9.83
N GLY A 308 30.94 -25.18 8.92
CA GLY A 308 31.68 -25.08 7.67
C GLY A 308 32.53 -23.80 7.62
N GLU A 309 33.84 -23.96 7.74
CA GLU A 309 34.86 -22.91 7.60
C GLU A 309 34.96 -22.32 6.18
N GLY A 310 35.22 -21.01 6.12
CA GLY A 310 36.23 -20.40 5.23
C GLY A 310 36.02 -20.42 3.71
N GLY A 311 35.49 -19.33 3.14
CA GLY A 311 35.50 -19.06 1.70
C GLY A 311 35.60 -17.57 1.35
N GLU A 312 36.77 -17.18 0.86
CA GLU A 312 37.22 -15.93 0.21
C GLU A 312 36.22 -14.78 -0.02
N SER A 313 36.54 -13.62 0.56
CA SER A 313 35.94 -12.32 0.26
C SER A 313 36.28 -11.85 -1.15
N GLY A 314 35.33 -11.98 -2.08
CA GLY A 314 35.37 -11.33 -3.39
C GLY A 314 35.10 -9.83 -3.28
N PHE A 315 36.16 -9.04 -3.46
CA PHE A 315 36.13 -7.58 -3.52
C PHE A 315 35.59 -7.12 -4.88
N ILE A 316 34.45 -6.42 -4.91
CA ILE A 316 33.95 -5.75 -6.12
C ILE A 316 34.14 -4.24 -5.91
N ASP A 317 35.08 -3.67 -6.65
CA ASP A 317 35.28 -2.22 -6.77
C ASP A 317 34.02 -1.57 -7.38
N LYS A 318 33.26 -0.83 -6.57
CA LYS A 318 32.23 0.09 -7.06
C LYS A 318 32.86 1.46 -7.26
N ALA A 319 32.70 1.99 -8.48
CA ALA A 319 33.07 3.35 -8.82
C ALA A 319 32.28 4.36 -7.98
N GLY A 320 32.94 4.91 -6.97
CA GLY A 320 32.59 6.09 -6.19
C GLY A 320 33.89 6.80 -5.81
N PRO A 321 33.85 8.08 -5.40
CA PRO A 321 35.06 8.83 -5.06
C PRO A 321 35.88 8.05 -4.02
N SER A 322 37.15 7.84 -4.32
CA SER A 322 38.06 6.94 -3.61
C SER A 322 38.05 7.19 -2.10
N GLY A 323 37.55 6.22 -1.33
CA GLY A 323 37.66 6.21 0.14
C GLY A 323 36.40 5.87 0.92
N TRP A 324 35.22 5.78 0.30
CA TRP A 324 33.99 5.38 1.00
C TRP A 324 33.84 3.86 1.10
N LYS A 325 34.14 3.30 2.28
CA LYS A 325 33.76 1.93 2.64
C LYS A 325 32.31 1.92 3.12
N VAL A 326 31.43 1.20 2.42
CA VAL A 326 30.04 0.99 2.84
C VAL A 326 29.91 -0.44 3.33
N ASP A 327 29.64 -0.61 4.62
CA ASP A 327 29.38 -1.89 5.26
C ASP A 327 27.98 -2.39 4.87
N SER A 328 27.90 -3.55 4.23
CA SER A 328 26.67 -4.16 3.71
C SER A 328 25.71 -4.64 4.82
N THR A 329 26.14 -4.64 6.08
CA THR A 329 25.33 -5.08 7.23
C THR A 329 24.49 -3.96 7.83
N SER A 330 24.80 -2.69 7.53
CA SER A 330 24.05 -1.54 8.04
C SER A 330 22.94 -1.13 7.06
N ARG A 331 21.84 -1.90 7.02
CA ARG A 331 20.56 -1.36 6.52
C ARG A 331 20.14 -0.23 7.48
N ARG A 332 20.55 1.01 7.21
CA ARG A 332 20.10 2.16 8.00
C ARG A 332 18.58 2.20 7.94
N ARG A 333 17.93 1.93 9.07
CA ARG A 333 16.51 2.21 9.28
C ARG A 333 16.30 3.69 8.97
N SER A 334 15.70 4.01 7.83
CA SER A 334 15.18 5.37 7.64
C SER A 334 14.11 5.53 8.70
N VAL A 335 14.37 6.33 9.73
CA VAL A 335 13.37 6.66 10.74
C VAL A 335 12.35 7.56 10.05
N VAL A 336 11.40 6.93 9.37
CA VAL A 336 10.18 7.56 8.93
C VAL A 336 9.29 7.63 10.17
N PRO A 337 8.76 8.81 10.52
CA PRO A 337 7.95 8.99 11.72
C PRO A 337 6.80 7.97 11.76
N GLU A 338 6.48 7.51 12.97
CA GLU A 338 5.46 6.52 13.36
C GLU A 338 4.01 6.86 12.91
N THR A 339 3.85 7.92 12.12
CA THR A 339 2.62 8.47 11.55
C THR A 339 1.93 7.63 10.48
N GLN A 340 2.42 6.41 10.22
CA GLN A 340 1.88 5.46 9.24
C GLN A 340 0.85 4.50 9.82
N TYR A 341 0.67 4.48 11.14
CA TYR A 341 -0.48 3.81 11.73
C TYR A 341 -1.72 4.69 11.49
N LEU A 342 -2.80 4.06 11.03
CA LEU A 342 -4.10 4.69 10.89
C LEU A 342 -4.59 5.06 12.29
N ASP A 343 -4.34 6.31 12.70
CA ASP A 343 -5.07 6.96 13.79
C ASP A 343 -6.46 7.30 13.28
N ASP A 344 -7.30 6.27 13.21
CA ASP A 344 -8.75 6.43 13.20
C ASP A 344 -9.14 6.69 14.66
N GLU A 345 -9.12 7.96 15.07
CA GLU A 345 -10.00 8.41 16.14
C GLU A 345 -11.43 8.47 15.56
N ALA A 346 -12.37 7.85 16.28
CA ALA A 346 -13.81 7.72 16.04
C ALA A 346 -14.27 6.57 15.13
N GLU A 347 -14.70 5.48 15.78
CA GLU A 347 -15.98 4.74 15.61
C GLU A 347 -15.86 3.37 16.32
N ASP A 348 -15.77 3.39 17.65
CA ASP A 348 -16.04 2.23 18.52
C ASP A 348 -17.06 2.73 19.56
N ASP A 349 -18.31 2.85 19.14
CA ASP A 349 -19.50 2.94 20.01
C ASP A 349 -20.70 2.80 19.07
N ASP A 350 -21.16 1.56 18.84
CA ASP A 350 -22.55 1.28 18.41
C ASP A 350 -22.91 -0.23 18.37
N ASP A 351 -21.95 -1.16 18.55
CA ASP A 351 -22.27 -2.61 18.47
C ASP A 351 -22.70 -3.27 19.79
N GLU A 352 -22.76 -2.56 20.94
CA GLU A 352 -23.15 -3.17 22.23
C GLU A 352 -24.61 -2.93 22.67
N GLU A 353 -25.39 -2.04 22.05
CA GLU A 353 -26.75 -1.74 22.55
C GLU A 353 -27.87 -2.67 22.05
N GLU A 354 -27.71 -3.42 20.95
CA GLU A 354 -28.83 -4.18 20.36
C GLU A 354 -29.15 -5.53 21.05
N GLN A 355 -28.26 -6.07 21.89
CA GLN A 355 -28.50 -7.36 22.57
C GLN A 355 -29.17 -7.22 23.94
N SER A 356 -29.21 -6.02 24.55
CA SER A 356 -29.80 -5.82 25.88
C SER A 356 -31.30 -5.50 25.84
N ALA A 357 -31.82 -5.04 24.70
CA ALA A 357 -33.21 -4.60 24.56
C ALA A 357 -34.23 -5.77 24.42
N THR A 358 -33.79 -6.94 23.97
CA THR A 358 -34.68 -8.09 23.71
C THR A 358 -34.97 -8.97 24.93
N GLN A 359 -34.20 -8.87 26.02
CA GLN A 359 -34.44 -9.68 27.24
C GLN A 359 -35.37 -9.02 28.27
N ARG A 360 -35.56 -7.70 28.23
CA ARG A 360 -36.36 -6.97 29.25
C ARG A 360 -37.87 -6.96 29.04
N ARG A 361 -38.40 -7.53 27.95
CA ARG A 361 -39.84 -7.50 27.62
C ARG A 361 -40.66 -8.74 28.01
N LYS A 362 -40.07 -9.76 28.66
CA LYS A 362 -40.76 -11.02 28.99
C LYS A 362 -41.17 -11.26 30.45
N SER A 363 -41.01 -10.29 31.36
CA SER A 363 -41.50 -10.45 32.75
C SER A 363 -42.38 -9.30 33.20
N ARG A 364 -43.63 -9.27 32.72
CA ARG A 364 -44.74 -8.58 33.39
C ARG A 364 -46.05 -9.23 32.93
N ARG A 365 -46.48 -10.24 33.69
CA ARG A 365 -47.87 -10.68 33.76
C ARG A 365 -48.19 -11.02 35.19
#